data_AF-A0A842R0N4-F1
#
_entry.id   AF-A0A842R0N4-F1
#
_cell.length_a   1.000
_cell.length_b   1.000
_cell.length_c   1.000
_cell.angle_alpha   90.00
_cell.angle_beta   90.00
_cell.angle_gamma   90.00
#
_symmetry.space_group_name_H-M   'P 1'
#
loop_
_entity.id
_entity.type
_entity.pdbx_description
1 polymer ?
#
loop_
_entity_poly.entity_id
_entity_poly.type
_entity_poly.pdbx_seq_one_letter_code
_entity_poly.pdbx_strand_id
1 'polypeptide(L)'
;MVTKMKKVAVILGAIIAIFSIVPLNFMAWWTRDSEFLGSHNYWHLTGFGIRINNSGEYALIDPIYLIPGIVVLLGVVLMFAGTSKENGALSAIGGILSIGGPIVFLLVLSSNASVVRSETLVPASENIIWGSFSFGATLNWYLNLGFFLPLGAGALAIVGSN
;
A
#
# COMPACT_ATOMS: atom_id res chain seq x y z
N MET A 1 -2.17 -26.71 -22.65
CA MET A 1 -2.65 -25.31 -22.74
C MET A 1 -2.96 -24.73 -21.36
N VAL A 2 -3.68 -25.45 -20.49
CA VAL A 2 -4.06 -25.04 -19.12
C VAL A 2 -2.87 -24.65 -18.23
N THR A 3 -1.78 -25.43 -18.23
CA THR A 3 -0.58 -25.14 -17.41
C THR A 3 0.14 -23.84 -17.81
N LYS A 4 0.09 -23.46 -19.10
CA LYS A 4 0.66 -22.18 -19.54
C LYS A 4 -0.17 -20.99 -19.06
N MET A 5 -1.50 -21.10 -19.08
CA MET A 5 -2.40 -20.04 -18.60
C MET A 5 -2.27 -19.81 -17.09
N LYS A 6 -2.09 -20.89 -16.32
CA LYS A 6 -1.82 -20.84 -14.87
C LYS A 6 -0.55 -20.04 -14.55
N LYS A 7 0.57 -20.34 -15.22
CA LYS A 7 1.83 -19.59 -15.07
C LYS A 7 1.69 -18.11 -15.45
N VAL A 8 0.97 -17.82 -16.52
CA VAL A 8 0.70 -16.43 -16.95
C VAL A 8 -0.06 -15.67 -15.88
N ALA A 9 -1.08 -16.27 -15.25
CA ALA A 9 -1.83 -15.62 -14.17
C ALA A 9 -0.93 -15.25 -12.97
N VAL A 10 -0.02 -16.15 -12.56
CA VAL A 10 0.93 -15.86 -11.47
C VAL A 10 1.89 -14.73 -11.83
N ILE A 11 2.44 -14.74 -13.06
CA ILE A 11 3.37 -13.70 -13.53
C ILE A 11 2.66 -12.34 -13.60
N LEU A 12 1.43 -12.29 -14.14
CA LEU A 12 0.64 -11.06 -14.18
C LEU A 12 0.33 -10.56 -12.77
N GLY A 13 -0.02 -11.46 -11.85
CA GLY A 13 -0.18 -11.12 -10.44
C GLY A 13 1.09 -10.48 -9.86
N ALA A 14 2.25 -11.10 -10.07
CA ALA A 14 3.52 -10.56 -9.58
C ALA A 14 3.83 -9.16 -10.15
N ILE A 15 3.58 -8.93 -11.45
CA ILE A 15 3.76 -7.63 -12.10
C ILE A 15 2.82 -6.58 -11.48
N ILE A 16 1.54 -6.91 -11.33
CA ILE A 16 0.54 -6.01 -10.73
C ILE A 16 0.94 -5.65 -9.29
N ALA A 17 1.39 -6.63 -8.51
CA ALA A 17 1.87 -6.40 -7.15
C ALA A 17 3.10 -5.49 -7.11
N ILE A 18 4.05 -5.59 -8.05
CA ILE A 18 5.15 -4.62 -8.16
C ILE A 18 4.63 -3.21 -8.42
N PHE A 19 3.72 -3.04 -9.39
CA PHE A 19 3.17 -1.73 -9.73
C PHE A 19 2.48 -1.05 -8.54
N SER A 20 1.88 -1.84 -7.66
CA SER A 20 1.20 -1.33 -6.47
C SER A 20 2.11 -0.60 -5.49
N ILE A 21 3.40 -0.94 -5.41
CA ILE A 21 4.35 -0.39 -4.42
C ILE A 21 5.27 0.67 -5.01
N VAL A 22 5.14 0.99 -6.31
CA VAL A 22 5.92 2.07 -6.94
C VAL A 22 5.47 3.42 -6.37
N PRO A 23 6.40 4.33 -6.01
CA PRO A 23 6.07 5.59 -5.38
C PRO A 23 5.54 6.64 -6.38
N LEU A 24 4.37 6.37 -6.96
CA LEU A 24 3.63 7.28 -7.85
C LEU A 24 2.32 7.71 -7.18
N ASN A 25 1.91 8.97 -7.36
CA ASN A 25 0.71 9.53 -6.71
C ASN A 25 -0.57 8.75 -7.00
N PHE A 26 -0.78 8.31 -8.25
CA PHE A 26 -1.95 7.53 -8.63
C PHE A 26 -1.89 6.06 -8.16
N MET A 27 -0.73 5.60 -7.72
CA MET A 27 -0.49 4.28 -7.11
C MET A 27 -0.31 4.37 -5.59
N ALA A 28 -0.68 5.51 -4.99
CA ALA A 28 -0.71 5.62 -3.54
C ALA A 28 -1.65 4.57 -2.94
N TRP A 29 -1.35 4.14 -1.73
CA TRP A 29 -2.23 3.24 -0.97
C TRP A 29 -3.25 4.02 -0.18
N TRP A 30 -2.84 5.18 0.32
CA TRP A 30 -3.67 6.06 1.12
C TRP A 30 -3.53 7.49 0.62
N THR A 31 -4.63 8.23 0.61
CA THR A 31 -4.62 9.65 0.26
C THR A 31 -5.47 10.44 1.26
N ARG A 32 -4.96 11.61 1.60
CA ARG A 32 -5.62 12.64 2.38
C ARG A 32 -5.88 13.84 1.48
N ASP A 33 -7.10 14.33 1.50
CA ASP A 33 -7.47 15.63 0.94
C ASP A 33 -7.89 16.54 2.10
N SER A 34 -7.27 17.70 2.18
CA SER A 34 -7.72 18.77 3.08
C SER A 34 -8.15 19.97 2.25
N GLU A 35 -9.41 20.38 2.43
CA GLU A 35 -9.97 21.56 1.79
C GLU A 35 -10.01 22.71 2.80
N PHE A 36 -9.42 23.85 2.45
CA PHE A 36 -9.50 25.09 3.26
C PHE A 36 -9.66 26.29 2.32
N LEU A 37 -10.74 27.07 2.53
CA LEU A 37 -11.06 28.25 1.71
C LEU A 37 -11.06 27.98 0.20
N GLY A 38 -11.52 26.80 -0.23
CA GLY A 38 -11.58 26.38 -1.64
C GLY A 38 -10.26 25.91 -2.25
N SER A 39 -9.18 25.82 -1.45
CA SER A 39 -7.91 25.22 -1.86
C SER A 39 -7.82 23.77 -1.37
N HIS A 40 -7.50 22.84 -2.29
CA HIS A 40 -7.24 21.44 -1.97
C HIS A 40 -5.76 21.17 -1.73
N ASN A 41 -5.46 20.39 -0.71
CA ASN A 41 -4.10 19.94 -0.41
C ASN A 41 -4.06 18.42 -0.30
N TYR A 42 -3.49 17.75 -1.30
CA TYR A 42 -3.41 16.30 -1.37
C TYR A 42 -2.09 15.78 -0.81
N TRP A 43 -2.21 14.74 0.00
CA TRP A 43 -1.10 14.03 0.58
C TRP A 43 -1.29 12.55 0.28
N HIS A 44 -0.32 11.96 -0.40
CA HIS A 44 -0.32 10.57 -0.80
C HIS A 44 0.66 9.79 0.06
N LEU A 45 0.29 8.57 0.44
CA LEU A 45 1.15 7.63 1.14
C LEU A 45 1.23 6.34 0.33
N THR A 46 2.45 5.96 -0.04
CA THR A 46 2.72 4.75 -0.82
C THR A 46 2.78 3.51 0.06
N GLY A 47 2.80 2.32 -0.54
CA GLY A 47 2.97 1.05 0.20
C GLY A 47 4.30 0.94 0.98
N PHE A 48 5.30 1.78 0.68
CA PHE A 48 6.55 1.89 1.43
C PHE A 48 6.56 3.03 2.46
N GLY A 49 5.42 3.66 2.74
CA GLY A 49 5.40 4.75 3.71
C GLY A 49 6.02 6.05 3.22
N ILE A 50 6.23 6.18 1.91
CA ILE A 50 6.72 7.42 1.32
C ILE A 50 5.53 8.35 1.13
N ARG A 51 5.65 9.52 1.73
CA ARG A 51 4.70 10.62 1.60
C ARG A 51 5.05 11.45 0.38
N ILE A 52 4.03 11.83 -0.38
CA ILE A 52 4.14 12.73 -1.53
C ILE A 52 3.09 13.82 -1.40
N ASN A 53 3.51 15.09 -1.44
CA ASN A 53 2.61 16.23 -1.40
C ASN A 53 2.31 16.78 -2.81
N ASN A 54 1.44 17.79 -2.89
CA ASN A 54 1.11 18.50 -4.15
C ASN A 54 2.33 19.06 -4.89
N SER A 55 3.41 19.39 -4.18
CA SER A 55 4.66 19.91 -4.75
C SER A 55 5.57 18.81 -5.29
N GLY A 56 5.22 17.53 -5.11
CA GLY A 56 6.03 16.39 -5.49
C GLY A 56 7.20 16.12 -4.54
N GLU A 57 7.20 16.68 -3.33
CA GLU A 57 8.23 16.41 -2.33
C GLU A 57 8.01 15.04 -1.71
N TYR A 58 9.10 14.28 -1.58
CA TYR A 58 9.11 12.93 -1.03
C TYR A 58 9.67 12.92 0.38
N ALA A 59 8.97 12.29 1.31
CA ALA A 59 9.47 12.08 2.67
C ALA A 59 9.04 10.70 3.21
N LEU A 60 9.97 9.94 3.79
CA LEU A 60 9.61 8.75 4.56
C LEU A 60 8.96 9.21 5.87
N ILE A 61 7.77 8.71 6.19
CA ILE A 61 7.05 9.12 7.42
C ILE A 61 7.68 8.45 8.65
N ASP A 62 7.79 7.12 8.63
CA ASP A 62 8.42 6.32 9.67
C ASP A 62 8.89 4.99 9.08
N PRO A 63 10.08 4.47 9.45
CA PRO A 63 10.56 3.16 8.99
C PRO A 63 9.58 2.00 9.13
N ILE A 64 8.66 2.01 10.10
CA ILE A 64 7.65 0.96 10.28
C ILE A 64 6.72 0.82 9.06
N TYR A 65 6.50 1.91 8.31
CA TYR A 65 5.71 1.89 7.08
C TYR A 65 6.43 1.28 5.87
N LEU A 66 7.71 0.90 6.01
CA LEU A 66 8.41 0.12 4.99
C LEU A 66 7.94 -1.34 4.99
N ILE A 67 7.50 -1.85 6.15
CA ILE A 67 7.15 -3.27 6.35
C ILE A 67 6.07 -3.75 5.37
N PRO A 68 4.94 -3.04 5.16
CA PRO A 68 3.94 -3.48 4.18
C PRO A 68 4.48 -3.65 2.76
N GLY A 69 5.25 -2.67 2.26
CA GLY A 69 5.87 -2.74 0.94
C GLY A 69 6.89 -3.87 0.83
N ILE A 70 7.69 -4.12 1.88
CA ILE A 70 8.61 -5.26 1.95
C ILE A 70 7.85 -6.58 1.89
N VAL A 71 6.74 -6.70 2.62
CA VAL A 71 5.90 -7.91 2.61
C VAL A 71 5.34 -8.19 1.22
N VAL A 72 4.84 -7.16 0.50
CA VAL A 72 4.42 -7.31 -0.89
C VAL A 72 5.58 -7.71 -1.79
N LEU A 73 6.74 -7.08 -1.63
CA LEU A 73 7.93 -7.37 -2.43
C LEU A 73 8.43 -8.82 -2.24
N LEU A 74 8.42 -9.32 -0.99
CA LEU A 74 8.70 -10.72 -0.70
C LEU A 74 7.67 -11.63 -1.39
N GLY A 75 6.39 -11.25 -1.35
CA GLY A 75 5.33 -11.96 -2.07
C GLY A 75 5.60 -12.09 -3.57
N VAL A 76 5.98 -10.98 -4.21
CA VAL A 76 6.38 -10.93 -5.62
C VAL A 76 7.55 -11.87 -5.91
N VAL A 77 8.60 -11.83 -5.09
CA VAL A 77 9.78 -12.70 -5.26
C VAL A 77 9.38 -14.17 -5.19
N LEU A 78 8.51 -14.54 -4.24
CA LEU A 78 8.02 -15.91 -4.12
C LEU A 78 7.11 -16.33 -5.28
N MET A 79 6.29 -15.43 -5.83
CA MET A 79 5.49 -15.71 -7.03
C MET A 79 6.37 -16.05 -8.24
N PHE A 80 7.42 -15.27 -8.48
CA PHE A 80 8.38 -15.52 -9.57
C PHE A 80 9.19 -16.79 -9.32
N ALA A 81 9.70 -16.98 -8.10
CA ALA A 81 10.45 -18.17 -7.74
C ALA A 81 9.60 -19.44 -7.84
N GLY A 82 8.35 -19.40 -7.40
CA GLY A 82 7.40 -20.51 -7.52
C GLY A 82 7.08 -20.84 -8.96
N THR A 83 6.87 -19.82 -9.81
CA THR A 83 6.63 -20.04 -11.25
C THR A 83 7.84 -20.64 -11.94
N SER A 84 9.04 -20.15 -11.62
CA SER A 84 10.32 -20.63 -12.19
C SER A 84 10.60 -22.08 -11.80
N LYS A 85 10.33 -22.45 -10.54
CA LYS A 85 10.54 -23.81 -10.01
C LYS A 85 9.34 -24.74 -10.21
N GLU A 86 8.30 -24.30 -10.90
CA GLU A 86 7.03 -25.03 -11.04
C GLU A 86 6.40 -25.45 -9.71
N ASN A 87 6.64 -24.67 -8.65
CA ASN A 87 6.14 -24.92 -7.31
C ASN A 87 4.94 -24.01 -7.03
N GLY A 88 3.73 -24.56 -7.26
CA GLY A 88 2.47 -23.85 -7.00
C GLY A 88 2.31 -23.40 -5.56
N ALA A 89 2.76 -24.19 -4.57
CA ALA A 89 2.68 -23.80 -3.16
C ALA A 89 3.50 -22.53 -2.88
N LEU A 90 4.70 -22.43 -3.45
CA LEU A 90 5.55 -21.24 -3.31
C LEU A 90 4.90 -20.00 -3.95
N SER A 91 4.27 -20.15 -5.11
CA SER A 91 3.53 -19.08 -5.76
C SER A 91 2.28 -18.66 -4.97
N ALA A 92 1.57 -19.61 -4.34
CA ALA A 92 0.43 -19.34 -3.49
C ALA A 92 0.83 -18.60 -2.21
N ILE A 93 1.95 -18.98 -1.57
CA ILE A 93 2.52 -18.23 -0.43
C ILE A 93 2.86 -16.80 -0.85
N GLY A 94 3.44 -16.63 -2.05
CA GLY A 94 3.67 -15.31 -2.63
C GLY A 94 2.38 -14.48 -2.74
N GLY A 95 1.30 -15.09 -3.21
CA GLY A 95 -0.04 -14.50 -3.25
C GLY A 95 -0.59 -14.09 -1.89
N ILE A 96 -0.44 -14.94 -0.88
CA ILE A 96 -0.86 -14.64 0.49
C ILE A 96 -0.08 -13.46 1.06
N LEU A 97 1.24 -13.38 0.85
CA LEU A 97 2.04 -12.23 1.29
C LEU A 97 1.64 -10.94 0.57
N SER A 98 1.33 -11.01 -0.73
CA SER A 98 0.84 -9.85 -1.47
C SER A 98 -0.48 -9.31 -0.89
N ILE A 99 -1.39 -10.19 -0.46
CA ILE A 99 -2.61 -9.80 0.28
C ILE A 99 -2.29 -9.31 1.70
N GLY A 100 -1.31 -9.93 2.35
CA GLY A 100 -0.85 -9.58 3.69
C GLY A 100 -0.30 -8.17 3.78
N GLY A 101 0.37 -7.67 2.74
CA GLY A 101 0.91 -6.30 2.70
C GLY A 101 -0.14 -5.21 3.01
N PRO A 102 -1.24 -5.11 2.24
CA PRO A 102 -2.36 -4.22 2.55
C PRO A 102 -2.91 -4.37 3.98
N ILE A 103 -3.02 -5.60 4.49
CA ILE A 103 -3.49 -5.83 5.86
C ILE A 103 -2.51 -5.25 6.88
N VAL A 104 -1.22 -5.53 6.71
CA VAL A 104 -0.15 -4.98 7.57
C VAL A 104 -0.13 -3.46 7.48
N PHE A 105 -0.35 -2.87 6.30
CA PHE A 105 -0.46 -1.42 6.14
C PHE A 105 -1.60 -0.82 6.95
N LEU A 106 -2.79 -1.43 6.93
CA LEU A 106 -3.91 -0.98 7.77
C LEU A 106 -3.61 -1.12 9.26
N LEU A 107 -2.93 -2.20 9.68
CA LEU A 107 -2.50 -2.38 11.06
C LEU A 107 -1.50 -1.30 11.50
N VAL A 108 -0.50 -1.00 10.66
CA VAL A 108 0.49 0.05 10.91
C VAL A 108 -0.17 1.43 10.94
N LEU A 109 -1.09 1.72 10.03
CA LEU A 109 -1.88 2.96 10.06
C LEU A 109 -2.68 3.07 11.37
N SER A 110 -3.36 1.99 11.77
CA SER A 110 -4.19 1.96 12.97
C SER A 110 -3.38 2.08 14.26
N SER A 111 -2.22 1.44 14.36
CA SER A 111 -1.38 1.49 15.57
C SER A 111 -0.77 2.86 15.80
N ASN A 112 -0.49 3.60 14.72
CA ASN A 112 0.03 4.95 14.78
C ASN A 112 -1.08 6.02 14.87
N ALA A 113 -2.36 5.64 14.69
CA ALA A 113 -3.50 6.53 14.91
C ALA A 113 -3.75 6.85 16.38
N SER A 114 -3.49 5.88 17.26
CA SER A 114 -3.78 5.96 18.69
C SER A 114 -2.74 6.75 19.48
N VAL A 115 -1.46 6.69 19.09
CA VAL A 115 -0.38 7.50 19.69
C VAL A 115 -0.68 8.99 19.57
N VAL A 116 -1.38 9.40 18.51
CA VAL A 116 -1.62 10.81 18.21
C VAL A 116 -2.91 11.36 18.86
N ARG A 117 -3.81 10.50 19.36
CA ARG A 117 -5.01 10.94 20.10
C ARG A 117 -4.75 11.23 21.59
N SER A 118 -3.64 10.73 22.15
CA SER A 118 -3.34 10.87 23.59
C SER A 118 -2.67 12.20 23.95
N GLU A 119 -2.16 12.95 22.98
CA GLU A 119 -1.47 14.22 23.23
C GLU A 119 -2.23 15.36 22.55
N THR A 120 -3.19 15.93 23.28
CA THR A 120 -3.95 17.13 22.91
C THR A 120 -3.10 18.41 22.79
N LEU A 121 -1.79 18.30 22.57
CA LEU A 121 -0.84 19.41 22.48
C LEU A 121 0.25 19.22 21.42
N VAL A 122 0.13 18.23 20.52
CA VAL A 122 1.04 18.14 19.37
C VAL A 122 0.70 19.25 18.38
N PRO A 123 1.64 20.13 17.99
CA PRO A 123 1.42 21.14 16.97
C PRO A 123 0.80 20.53 15.72
N ALA A 124 -0.16 21.23 15.12
CA ALA A 124 -0.94 20.76 13.99
C ALA A 124 -0.09 20.21 12.82
N SER A 125 1.17 20.58 12.72
CA SER A 125 2.14 20.11 11.73
C SER A 125 2.51 18.62 11.82
N GLU A 126 2.31 17.93 12.95
CA GLU A 126 2.83 16.55 13.14
C GLU A 126 1.74 15.46 13.13
N ASN A 127 0.46 15.81 13.22
CA ASN A 127 -0.65 14.86 13.11
C ASN A 127 -1.02 14.57 11.64
N ILE A 128 -0.01 14.22 10.86
CA ILE A 128 -0.05 14.21 9.39
C ILE A 128 -0.94 13.09 8.84
N ILE A 129 -1.09 11.99 9.57
CA ILE A 129 -1.74 10.76 9.08
C ILE A 129 -3.24 10.73 9.43
N TRP A 130 -3.66 11.49 10.45
CA TRP A 130 -5.05 11.52 10.93
C TRP A 130 -5.65 12.91 11.05
N GLY A 131 -4.85 13.93 10.72
CA GLY A 131 -5.25 15.32 10.66
C GLY A 131 -5.35 15.94 12.05
N SER A 132 -4.59 17.00 12.26
CA SER A 132 -4.91 17.99 13.25
C SER A 132 -6.09 18.83 12.73
N PHE A 133 -7.16 18.90 13.52
CA PHE A 133 -8.32 19.71 13.18
C PHE A 133 -7.90 21.18 13.10
N SER A 134 -7.96 21.78 11.91
CA SER A 134 -7.83 23.22 11.71
C SER A 134 -9.22 23.79 11.48
N PHE A 135 -9.60 24.80 12.27
CA PHE A 135 -10.94 25.40 12.21
C PHE A 135 -11.24 25.88 10.78
N GLY A 136 -12.30 25.34 10.16
CA GLY A 136 -12.69 25.67 8.79
C GLY A 136 -12.11 24.79 7.67
N ALA A 137 -11.37 23.72 8.01
CA ALA A 137 -10.90 22.73 7.03
C ALA A 137 -11.71 21.42 7.09
N THR A 138 -12.09 20.86 5.93
CA THR A 138 -12.65 19.51 5.82
C THR A 138 -11.52 18.52 5.50
N LEU A 139 -11.47 17.40 6.24
CA LEU A 139 -10.47 16.35 6.06
C LEU A 139 -11.12 15.07 5.54
N ASN A 140 -10.74 14.66 4.33
CA ASN A 140 -11.21 13.44 3.69
C ASN A 140 -10.06 12.44 3.53
N TRP A 141 -10.37 11.17 3.75
CA TRP A 141 -9.41 10.06 3.70
C TRP A 141 -9.94 8.98 2.79
N TYR A 142 -9.08 8.42 1.93
CA TYR A 142 -9.46 7.34 1.04
C TYR A 142 -8.31 6.40 0.74
N LEU A 143 -8.64 5.11 0.64
CA LEU A 143 -7.79 4.11 0.03
C LEU A 143 -7.80 4.31 -1.48
N ASN A 144 -6.64 4.17 -2.11
CA ASN A 144 -6.48 4.42 -3.54
C ASN A 144 -6.06 3.12 -4.25
N LEU A 145 -5.98 3.14 -5.58
CA LEU A 145 -5.80 1.95 -6.43
C LEU A 145 -4.61 1.10 -5.99
N GLY A 146 -3.50 1.73 -5.59
CA GLY A 146 -2.30 1.04 -5.11
C GLY A 146 -2.57 0.08 -3.95
N PHE A 147 -3.54 0.38 -3.07
CA PHE A 147 -3.91 -0.50 -1.97
C PHE A 147 -4.60 -1.79 -2.44
N PHE A 148 -5.38 -1.73 -3.52
CA PHE A 148 -6.20 -2.85 -3.99
C PHE A 148 -5.45 -3.76 -4.98
N LEU A 149 -4.45 -3.24 -5.68
CA LEU A 149 -3.66 -4.01 -6.64
C LEU A 149 -2.97 -5.27 -6.05
N PRO A 150 -2.35 -5.24 -4.85
CA PRO A 150 -1.79 -6.43 -4.21
C PRO A 150 -2.86 -7.48 -3.91
N LEU A 151 -4.09 -7.07 -3.58
CA LEU A 151 -5.19 -7.99 -3.32
C LEU A 151 -5.57 -8.76 -4.59
N GLY A 152 -5.75 -8.03 -5.70
CA GLY A 152 -6.01 -8.63 -7.01
C GLY A 152 -4.86 -9.51 -7.50
N ALA A 153 -3.62 -9.04 -7.33
CA ALA A 153 -2.42 -9.80 -7.63
C ALA A 153 -2.32 -11.11 -6.85
N GLY A 154 -2.59 -11.08 -5.54
CA GLY A 154 -2.59 -12.26 -4.70
C GLY A 154 -3.67 -13.26 -5.10
N ALA A 155 -4.88 -12.79 -5.43
CA ALA A 155 -5.95 -13.65 -5.93
C ALA A 155 -5.55 -14.33 -7.24
N LEU A 156 -4.98 -13.59 -8.20
CA LEU A 156 -4.47 -14.14 -9.47
C LEU A 156 -3.37 -15.18 -9.24
N ALA A 157 -2.45 -14.91 -8.33
CA ALA A 157 -1.38 -15.83 -7.99
C ALA A 157 -1.92 -17.12 -7.36
N ILE A 158 -2.88 -17.03 -6.43
CA ILE A 158 -3.50 -18.20 -5.80
C ILE A 158 -4.25 -19.04 -6.85
N VAL A 159 -5.06 -18.42 -7.71
CA VAL A 159 -5.77 -19.11 -8.79
C VAL A 159 -4.81 -19.78 -9.78
N GLY A 160 -3.73 -19.08 -10.16
CA GLY A 160 -2.71 -19.61 -11.06
C GLY A 160 -1.80 -20.68 -10.44
N SER A 161 -1.83 -20.84 -9.12
CA SER A 161 -1.01 -21.81 -8.38
C SER A 161 -1.68 -23.17 -8.18
N ASN A 162 -3.00 -23.23 -8.32
CA ASN A 162 -3.81 -24.46 -8.30
C ASN A 162 -3.91 -25.05 -9.71
#